data_AF-A0A2R6FPB6-F1
#
_entry.id   AF-A0A2R6FPB6-F1
#
_cell.length_a   1.000
_cell.length_b   1.000
_cell.length_c   1.000
_cell.angle_alpha   90.00
_cell.angle_beta   90.00
_cell.angle_gamma   90.00
#
_symmetry.space_group_name_H-M   'P 1'
#
loop_
_entity.id
_entity.type
_entity.pdbx_description
1 polymer ?
#
loop_
_entity_poly.entity_id
_entity_poly.type
_entity_poly.pdbx_seq_one_letter_code
_entity_poly.pdbx_strand_id
1 'polypeptide(L)'
;DPRIVRIDGFRVDAIPAGHMLVARNVDEPGLIGFIGTVLGDADINIAGMFNARGVIGGEAMTVYNLDEPITEELQDRLEDDDRVIETRYIALNGTN
;
A
#
# COMPACT_ATOMS: atom_id res chain seq x y z
N ASP A 1 -7.68 8.95 17.35
CA ASP A 1 -8.14 8.40 16.07
C ASP A 1 -8.12 6.88 16.06
N PRO A 2 -9.05 6.23 15.35
CA PRO A 2 -9.01 4.79 15.12
C PRO A 2 -7.71 4.42 14.41
N ARG A 3 -7.12 3.27 14.78
CA ARG A 3 -5.87 2.76 14.20
C ARG A 3 -6.06 1.31 13.79
N ILE A 4 -5.59 0.97 12.60
CA ILE A 4 -5.44 -0.41 12.18
C ILE A 4 -4.17 -0.92 12.84
N VAL A 5 -4.32 -1.91 13.73
CA VAL A 5 -3.22 -2.47 14.52
C VAL A 5 -2.68 -3.80 13.96
N ARG A 6 -3.42 -4.42 13.02
CA ARG A 6 -3.06 -5.69 12.39
C ARG A 6 -3.77 -5.89 11.04
N ILE A 7 -3.03 -6.36 10.04
CA ILE A 7 -3.55 -6.81 8.72
C ILE A 7 -2.85 -8.14 8.41
N ASP A 8 -3.61 -9.19 8.10
CA ASP A 8 -3.09 -10.52 7.71
C ASP A 8 -1.97 -11.07 8.63
N GLY A 9 -2.08 -10.79 9.93
CA GLY A 9 -1.10 -11.20 10.94
C GLY A 9 0.08 -10.23 11.12
N PHE A 10 0.31 -9.31 10.20
CA PHE A 10 1.32 -8.26 10.31
C PHE A 10 0.90 -7.17 11.29
N ARG A 11 1.78 -6.80 12.22
CA ARG A 11 1.56 -5.69 13.14
C ARG A 11 1.82 -4.39 12.39
N VAL A 12 0.77 -3.58 12.24
CA VAL A 12 0.81 -2.28 11.58
C VAL A 12 0.31 -1.22 12.55
N ASP A 13 0.68 0.05 12.33
CA ASP A 13 0.08 1.19 13.02
C ASP A 13 -0.36 2.21 11.97
N ALA A 14 -1.39 1.83 11.20
CA ALA A 14 -1.91 2.63 10.09
C ALA A 14 -3.15 3.40 10.50
N ILE A 15 -3.21 4.67 10.08
CA ILE A 15 -4.40 5.49 10.22
C ILE A 15 -5.26 5.26 8.98
N PRO A 16 -6.47 4.69 9.11
CA PRO A 16 -7.35 4.47 7.96
C PRO A 16 -7.74 5.81 7.29
N ALA A 17 -7.66 5.86 5.96
CA ALA A 17 -8.04 7.03 5.16
C ALA A 17 -8.86 6.63 3.93
N GLY A 18 -9.59 7.58 3.33
CA GLY A 18 -10.61 7.34 2.30
C GLY A 18 -10.19 6.34 1.20
N HIS A 19 -8.98 6.49 0.66
CA HIS A 19 -8.38 5.55 -0.27
C HIS A 19 -7.13 4.93 0.34
N MET A 20 -7.10 3.60 0.41
CA MET A 20 -5.94 2.86 0.86
C MET A 20 -5.52 1.83 -0.18
N LEU A 21 -4.22 1.72 -0.38
CA LEU A 21 -3.58 0.63 -1.11
C LEU A 21 -2.73 -0.16 -0.13
N VAL A 22 -3.09 -1.43 0.06
CA VAL A 22 -2.35 -2.38 0.89
C VAL A 22 -1.52 -3.24 -0.05
N ALA A 23 -0.21 -3.15 0.03
CA ALA A 23 0.72 -3.93 -0.79
C ALA A 23 1.47 -4.92 0.09
N ARG A 24 1.42 -6.19 -0.26
CA ARG A 24 2.31 -7.23 0.27
C ARG A 24 3.48 -7.39 -0.69
N ASN A 25 4.68 -7.39 -0.15
CA ASN A 25 5.88 -7.30 -0.97
C ASN A 25 7.10 -7.96 -0.32
N VAL A 26 8.14 -8.19 -1.11
CA VAL A 26 9.46 -8.57 -0.62
C VAL A 26 10.21 -7.31 -0.19
N ASP A 27 10.88 -7.34 0.96
CA ASP A 27 11.67 -6.21 1.48
C ASP A 27 13.01 -6.06 0.74
N GLU A 28 12.94 -5.57 -0.51
CA GLU A 28 14.10 -5.36 -1.39
C GLU A 28 14.33 -3.88 -1.75
N PRO A 29 15.60 -3.47 -1.95
CA PRO A 29 15.92 -2.12 -2.38
C PRO A 29 15.20 -1.72 -3.67
N GLY A 30 14.64 -0.50 -3.68
CA GLY A 30 14.04 0.11 -4.86
C GLY A 30 12.53 -0.11 -5.01
N LEU A 31 11.92 -1.02 -4.26
CA LEU A 31 10.49 -1.30 -4.36
C LEU A 31 9.60 -0.08 -4.03
N ILE A 32 9.84 0.59 -2.90
CA ILE A 32 9.06 1.78 -2.52
C ILE A 32 9.20 2.87 -3.58
N GLY A 33 10.39 2.97 -4.19
CA GLY A 33 10.64 3.89 -5.31
C GLY A 33 9.81 3.53 -6.54
N PHE A 34 9.77 2.25 -6.92
CA PHE A 34 8.94 1.74 -8.01
C PHE A 34 7.45 2.07 -7.79
N ILE A 35 6.90 1.72 -6.62
CA ILE A 35 5.49 2.01 -6.29
C ILE A 35 5.22 3.51 -6.34
N GLY A 36 6.12 4.33 -5.76
CA GLY A 36 6.00 5.78 -5.80
C GLY A 36 6.05 6.35 -7.22
N THR A 37 6.88 5.79 -8.10
CA THR A 37 6.93 6.18 -9.52
C THR A 37 5.64 5.80 -10.24
N VAL A 38 5.13 4.58 -10.06
CA VAL A 38 3.89 4.13 -10.71
C VAL A 38 2.70 5.00 -10.28
N LEU A 39 2.57 5.31 -8.99
CA LEU A 39 1.53 6.21 -8.48
C LEU A 39 1.72 7.65 -9.00
N GLY A 40 2.95 8.16 -9.02
CA GLY A 40 3.26 9.50 -9.51
C GLY A 40 3.01 9.67 -11.01
N ASP A 41 3.29 8.66 -11.83
CA ASP A 41 2.97 8.65 -13.26
C ASP A 41 1.45 8.70 -13.51
N ALA A 42 0.65 8.25 -12.55
CA ALA A 42 -0.81 8.32 -12.56
C ALA A 42 -1.37 9.60 -11.89
N ASP A 43 -0.50 10.53 -11.47
CA ASP A 43 -0.86 11.77 -10.76
C ASP A 43 -1.60 11.53 -9.43
N ILE A 44 -1.25 10.44 -8.73
CA ILE A 44 -1.84 10.06 -7.43
C ILE A 44 -0.89 10.39 -6.29
N ASN A 45 -1.39 11.18 -5.33
CA ASN A 45 -0.60 11.57 -4.16
C ASN A 45 -0.69 10.54 -3.03
N ILE A 46 0.42 10.42 -2.26
CA ILE A 46 0.50 9.57 -1.06
C ILE A 46 0.37 10.48 0.18
N ALA A 47 -0.81 10.45 0.81
CA ALA A 47 -1.08 11.18 2.05
C ALA A 47 -0.43 10.53 3.28
N GLY A 48 -0.11 9.24 3.21
CA GLY A 48 0.52 8.52 4.31
C GLY A 48 1.05 7.16 3.89
N MET A 49 2.10 6.69 4.56
CA MET A 49 2.70 5.39 4.30
C MET A 49 3.05 4.71 5.62
N PHE A 50 2.58 3.48 5.81
CA PHE A 50 2.78 2.70 7.02
C PHE A 50 3.34 1.33 6.67
N ASN A 51 4.58 1.08 7.10
CA ASN A 51 5.25 -0.19 6.87
C ASN A 51 5.00 -1.13 8.07
N ALA A 52 4.43 -2.28 7.78
CA ALA A 52 4.30 -3.40 8.68
C ALA A 52 5.37 -4.43 8.31
N ARG A 53 6.43 -4.49 9.10
CA ARG A 53 7.50 -5.48 8.90
C ARG A 53 7.16 -6.77 9.62
N GLY A 54 7.31 -7.88 8.90
CA GLY A 54 7.47 -9.20 9.48
C GLY A 54 8.89 -9.38 10.01
N VAL A 55 9.59 -10.39 9.49
CA VAL A 55 11.02 -10.64 9.76
C VAL A 55 11.88 -9.86 8.74
N ILE A 56 13.03 -9.34 9.15
CA ILE A 56 13.97 -8.64 8.25
C ILE A 56 14.38 -9.58 7.11
N GLY A 57 14.26 -9.13 5.85
CA GLY A 57 14.61 -9.90 4.65
C GLY A 57 13.56 -10.93 4.21
N GLY A 58 12.34 -10.85 4.77
CA GLY A 58 11.20 -11.65 4.33
C GLY A 58 10.11 -10.79 3.69
N GLU A 59 8.87 -11.28 3.76
CA GLU A 59 7.71 -10.53 3.33
C GLU A 59 7.42 -9.35 4.26
N ALA A 60 7.07 -8.22 3.65
CA ALA A 60 6.60 -7.02 4.28
C ALA A 60 5.21 -6.67 3.75
N MET A 61 4.53 -5.80 4.51
CA MET A 61 3.25 -5.25 4.13
C MET A 61 3.35 -3.73 4.27
N THR A 62 3.01 -2.99 3.22
CA THR A 62 2.94 -1.53 3.25
C THR A 62 1.53 -1.07 2.98
N VAL A 63 1.05 -0.15 3.81
CA VAL A 63 -0.24 0.54 3.62
C VAL A 63 0.04 1.95 3.15
N TYR A 64 -0.46 2.28 1.97
CA TYR A 64 -0.45 3.63 1.41
C TYR A 64 -1.83 4.23 1.56
N ASN A 65 -1.91 5.42 2.12
CA ASN A 65 -3.09 6.27 2.05
C ASN A 65 -2.94 7.17 0.83
N LEU A 66 -3.93 7.16 -0.04
CA LEU A 66 -3.93 7.88 -1.30
C LEU A 66 -4.99 8.99 -1.26
N ASP A 67 -4.75 10.07 -2.00
CA ASP A 67 -5.74 11.15 -2.15
C ASP A 67 -6.81 10.79 -3.20
N GLU A 68 -6.45 9.95 -4.17
CA GLU A 68 -7.30 9.52 -5.28
C GLU A 68 -7.52 7.99 -5.30
N PRO A 69 -8.62 7.50 -5.90
CA PRO A 69 -8.80 6.08 -6.20
C PRO A 69 -7.80 5.59 -7.25
N ILE A 70 -7.42 4.32 -7.19
CA ILE A 70 -6.61 3.68 -8.24
C ILE A 70 -7.50 2.91 -9.22
N THR A 71 -7.05 2.81 -10.47
CA THR A 71 -7.70 1.98 -11.49
C THR A 71 -7.18 0.54 -11.42
N GLU A 72 -7.94 -0.40 -11.99
CA GLU A 72 -7.49 -1.79 -12.16
C GLU A 72 -6.19 -1.85 -12.97
N GLU A 73 -6.06 -1.06 -14.04
CA GLU A 73 -4.82 -0.97 -14.84
C GLU A 73 -3.61 -0.53 -14.01
N LEU A 74 -3.79 0.42 -13.09
CA LEU A 74 -2.71 0.85 -12.21
C LEU A 74 -2.34 -0.23 -11.21
N GLN A 75 -3.32 -0.98 -10.73
CA GLN A 75 -3.13 -2.11 -9.85
C GLN A 75 -2.35 -3.23 -10.55
N ASP A 76 -2.73 -3.58 -11.78
CA ASP A 76 -2.01 -4.55 -12.62
C ASP A 76 -0.55 -4.12 -12.85
N ARG A 77 -0.31 -2.83 -13.13
CA ARG A 77 1.05 -2.29 -13.28
C ARG A 77 1.92 -2.41 -12.03
N LEU A 78 1.31 -2.36 -10.84
CA LEU A 78 2.04 -2.56 -9.58
C LEU A 78 2.41 -4.04 -9.39
N GLU A 79 1.51 -4.95 -9.77
CA GLU A 79 1.68 -6.41 -9.66
C GLU A 79 2.59 -7.00 -10.76
N ASP A 80 2.92 -6.21 -11.79
CA ASP A 80 3.87 -6.58 -12.85
C ASP A 80 5.34 -6.69 -12.35
N ASP A 81 5.64 -6.14 -11.16
CA ASP A 81 6.95 -6.29 -10.52
C ASP A 81 6.95 -7.50 -9.57
N ASP A 82 7.84 -8.48 -9.82
CA ASP A 82 7.94 -9.72 -9.03
C ASP A 82 8.13 -9.52 -7.51
N ARG A 83 8.56 -8.32 -7.08
CA ARG A 83 8.71 -7.99 -5.65
C ARG A 83 7.38 -7.61 -5.01
N VAL A 84 6.35 -7.28 -5.79
CA VAL A 84 4.98 -7.07 -5.34
C VAL A 84 4.25 -8.41 -5.39
N ILE A 85 3.90 -8.94 -4.22
CA ILE A 85 3.27 -10.26 -4.10
C ILE A 85 1.76 -10.16 -4.32
N GLU A 86 1.16 -9.10 -3.78
CA GLU A 86 -0.28 -8.85 -3.86
C GLU A 86 -0.54 -7.38 -3.56
N THR A 87 -1.47 -6.78 -4.27
CA THR A 87 -2.03 -5.47 -3.91
C THR A 87 -3.52 -5.56 -3.64
N ARG A 88 -3.99 -4.75 -2.69
CA ARG A 88 -5.41 -4.63 -2.39
C ARG A 88 -5.79 -3.19 -2.19
N TYR A 89 -6.59 -2.69 -3.12
CA TYR A 89 -7.26 -1.41 -2.96
C TYR A 89 -8.47 -1.52 -2.02
N ILE A 90 -8.58 -0.55 -1.11
CA ILE A 90 -9.68 -0.43 -0.17
C ILE A 90 -10.17 1.02 -0.18
N ALA A 91 -11.41 1.22 -0.62
CA ALA A 91 -12.12 2.47 -0.44
C ALA A 91 -12.91 2.42 0.88
N LEU A 92 -12.56 3.27 1.83
CA LEU A 92 -13.34 3.45 3.05
C LEU A 92 -14.49 4.40 2.73
N ASN A 93 -15.65 3.83 2.44
CA ASN A 93 -16.90 4.58 2.29
C ASN A 93 -17.37 5.08 3.67
N GLY A 94 -16.69 6.10 4.20
CA GLY A 94 -17.18 6.90 5.30
C GLY A 94 -18.36 7.71 4.81
N THR A 95 -19.57 7.17 4.98
CA THR A 95 -20.78 8.00 5.00
C THR A 95 -20.58 8.99 6.14
N ASN A 96 -20.40 10.27 5.81
CA ASN A 96 -20.73 11.36 6.71
C ASN A 96 -22.10 11.88 6.30
#